data_AF-A0A1B9MT74-F1
#
_entry.id   AF-A0A1B9MT74-F1
#
_cell.length_a   1.000
_cell.length_b   1.000
_cell.length_c   1.000
_cell.angle_alpha   90.00
_cell.angle_beta   90.00
_cell.angle_gamma   90.00
#
_symmetry.space_group_name_H-M   'P 1'
#
loop_
_entity.id
_entity.type
_entity.pdbx_description
1 polymer ?
#
loop_
_entity_poly.entity_id
_entity_poly.type
_entity_poly.pdbx_seq_one_letter_code
_entity_poly.pdbx_strand_id
1 'polypeptide(L)'
;MAGLIDDGSEIEWKWFGSMVGAGVFHSKINNNDPNISNALNCIPLTGPVNEANYNQFIKIFKQAFPAGKCGIGIASRLLAMKRPDYFVCLDGQNRPALCKDFGIPQKIDLETYWEQIIARIIDSVWWSSSCPDDSRKKEEKQAWNGRVAMIDAIFYQLKE
;
A
#
# COMPACT_ATOMS: atom_id res chain seq x y z
N MET A 1 -2.50 -17.88 -14.72
CA MET A 1 -1.16 -17.69 -15.31
C MET A 1 -0.76 -16.24 -15.05
N ALA A 2 -0.08 -15.97 -13.94
CA ALA A 2 0.45 -14.64 -13.61
C ALA A 2 1.92 -14.62 -14.05
N GLY A 3 2.13 -14.74 -15.36
CA GLY A 3 3.42 -14.51 -15.99
C GLY A 3 3.45 -13.06 -16.44
N LEU A 4 4.49 -12.34 -16.03
CA LEU A 4 4.84 -11.04 -16.60
C LEU A 4 4.93 -11.21 -18.11
N ILE A 5 3.99 -10.63 -18.83
CA ILE A 5 4.16 -10.36 -20.25
C ILE A 5 5.03 -9.11 -20.28
N ASP A 6 6.25 -9.25 -20.77
CA ASP A 6 7.03 -8.13 -21.27
C ASP A 6 6.29 -7.65 -22.53
N ASP A 7 5.35 -6.73 -22.33
CA ASP A 7 4.44 -6.24 -23.37
C ASP A 7 5.04 -5.07 -24.17
N GLY A 8 6.34 -4.81 -24.00
CA GLY A 8 7.02 -3.70 -24.64
C GLY A 8 6.57 -2.33 -24.12
N SER A 9 5.83 -2.27 -23.01
CA SER A 9 5.59 -1.02 -22.31
C SER A 9 6.86 -0.59 -21.56
N GLU A 10 7.30 0.66 -21.77
CA GLU A 10 8.35 1.33 -20.98
C GLU A 10 7.87 1.61 -19.54
N ILE A 11 7.11 0.70 -18.93
CA ILE A 11 6.70 0.84 -17.54
C ILE A 11 7.84 0.28 -16.70
N GLU A 12 8.71 1.18 -16.23
CA GLU A 12 9.71 0.86 -15.22
C GLU A 12 9.03 0.53 -13.88
N TRP A 13 8.51 -0.69 -13.77
CA TRP A 13 7.82 -1.20 -12.59
C TRP A 13 8.69 -1.17 -11.32
N LYS A 14 10.02 -1.08 -11.49
CA LYS A 14 11.00 -0.91 -10.41
C LYS A 14 10.77 0.36 -9.57
N TRP A 15 10.08 1.36 -10.12
CA TRP A 15 9.75 2.60 -9.41
C TRP A 15 8.73 2.37 -8.29
N PHE A 16 7.97 1.27 -8.35
CA PHE A 16 7.06 0.83 -7.27
C PHE A 16 7.75 -0.09 -6.25
N GLY A 17 9.08 -0.11 -6.22
CA GLY A 17 9.91 -0.94 -5.34
C GLY A 17 10.21 -2.34 -5.90
N SER A 18 11.43 -2.82 -5.65
CA SER A 18 11.88 -4.14 -6.12
C SER A 18 11.26 -5.28 -5.32
N MET A 19 10.54 -6.18 -6.01
CA MET A 19 10.02 -7.44 -5.46
C MET A 19 11.00 -8.62 -5.62
N VAL A 20 12.22 -8.36 -6.10
CA VAL A 20 13.24 -9.39 -6.40
C VAL A 20 13.58 -10.26 -5.19
N GLY A 21 13.46 -9.72 -3.97
CA GLY A 21 13.67 -10.46 -2.70
C GLY A 21 12.43 -11.20 -2.16
N ALA A 22 11.27 -11.08 -2.81
CA ALA A 22 9.99 -11.54 -2.30
C ALA A 22 9.60 -12.94 -2.82
N GLY A 23 10.56 -13.86 -2.97
CA GLY A 23 10.32 -15.19 -3.58
C GLY A 23 9.20 -16.00 -2.90
N VAL A 24 9.08 -15.91 -1.57
CA VAL A 24 7.98 -16.56 -0.81
C VAL A 24 6.63 -15.94 -1.17
N PHE A 25 6.56 -14.63 -1.33
CA PHE A 25 5.35 -13.94 -1.74
C PHE A 25 4.95 -14.29 -3.19
N HIS A 26 5.92 -14.27 -4.12
CA HIS A 26 5.68 -14.71 -5.50
C HIS A 26 5.11 -16.13 -5.55
N SER A 27 5.68 -17.06 -4.77
CA SER A 27 5.15 -18.41 -4.66
C SER A 27 3.71 -18.44 -4.16
N LYS A 28 3.38 -17.63 -3.13
CA LYS A 28 2.03 -17.57 -2.57
C LYS A 28 0.99 -17.00 -3.54
N ILE A 29 1.35 -15.98 -4.31
CA ILE A 29 0.50 -15.43 -5.37
C ILE A 29 0.31 -16.45 -6.50
N ASN A 30 1.39 -17.08 -6.97
CA ASN A 30 1.33 -18.07 -8.05
C ASN A 30 0.52 -19.30 -7.67
N ASN A 31 0.57 -19.70 -6.40
CA ASN A 31 -0.20 -20.81 -5.85
C ASN A 31 -1.61 -20.41 -5.41
N ASN A 32 -2.02 -19.15 -5.64
CA ASN A 32 -3.33 -18.62 -5.30
C ASN A 32 -3.72 -18.87 -3.83
N ASP A 33 -2.83 -18.52 -2.89
CA ASP A 33 -3.06 -18.75 -1.46
C ASP A 33 -4.35 -18.04 -1.00
N PRO A 34 -5.37 -18.79 -0.53
CA PRO A 34 -6.68 -18.22 -0.20
C PRO A 34 -6.60 -17.23 0.96
N ASN A 35 -5.58 -17.32 1.83
CA ASN A 35 -5.43 -16.39 2.95
C ASN A 35 -5.07 -14.98 2.48
N ILE A 36 -4.38 -14.81 1.34
CA ILE A 36 -4.13 -13.48 0.77
C ILE A 36 -5.45 -12.84 0.32
N SER A 37 -6.27 -13.59 -0.41
CA SER A 37 -7.58 -13.13 -0.86
C SER A 37 -8.52 -12.85 0.32
N ASN A 38 -8.58 -13.76 1.29
CA ASN A 38 -9.39 -13.61 2.50
C ASN A 38 -8.95 -12.40 3.34
N ALA A 39 -7.65 -12.16 3.46
CA ALA A 39 -7.15 -10.97 4.15
C ALA A 39 -7.60 -9.70 3.43
N LEU A 40 -7.43 -9.63 2.11
CA LEU A 40 -7.88 -8.49 1.32
C LEU A 40 -9.38 -8.25 1.46
N ASN A 41 -10.21 -9.30 1.54
CA ASN A 41 -11.66 -9.18 1.76
C ASN A 41 -12.04 -8.45 3.06
N CYS A 42 -11.14 -8.37 4.04
CA CYS A 42 -11.36 -7.58 5.26
C CYS A 42 -11.34 -6.07 5.02
N ILE A 43 -10.72 -5.62 3.92
CA ILE A 43 -10.68 -4.22 3.51
C ILE A 43 -11.83 -3.95 2.54
N PRO A 44 -12.76 -3.04 2.86
CA PRO A 44 -13.89 -2.75 2.00
C PRO A 44 -13.44 -2.04 0.72
N LEU A 45 -14.06 -2.39 -0.41
CA LEU A 45 -13.75 -1.78 -1.72
C LEU A 45 -14.23 -0.33 -1.81
N THR A 46 -15.33 -0.02 -1.13
CA THR A 46 -15.95 1.30 -1.09
C THR A 46 -16.34 1.65 0.35
N GLY A 47 -16.52 2.95 0.62
CA GLY A 47 -16.86 3.43 1.96
C GLY A 47 -15.65 3.50 2.90
N PRO A 48 -15.90 3.76 4.19
CA PRO A 48 -14.84 3.99 5.16
C PRO A 48 -14.02 2.72 5.45
N VAL A 49 -12.70 2.87 5.58
CA VAL A 49 -11.82 1.85 6.16
C VAL A 49 -11.47 2.29 7.57
N ASN A 50 -11.55 1.37 8.52
CA ASN A 50 -11.16 1.64 9.91
C ASN A 50 -10.10 0.66 10.41
N GLU A 51 -9.60 0.91 11.62
CA GLU A 51 -8.54 0.11 12.23
C GLU A 51 -8.95 -1.35 12.42
N ALA A 52 -10.24 -1.62 12.72
CA ALA A 52 -10.72 -2.99 12.86
C ALA A 52 -10.63 -3.77 11.54
N ASN A 53 -10.89 -3.13 10.39
CA ASN A 53 -10.66 -3.74 9.07
C ASN A 53 -9.18 -4.11 8.89
N TYR A 54 -8.28 -3.20 9.25
CA TYR A 54 -6.84 -3.40 9.13
C TYR A 54 -6.31 -4.50 10.07
N ASN A 55 -6.74 -4.50 11.33
CA ASN A 55 -6.37 -5.51 12.32
C ASN A 55 -6.82 -6.91 11.87
N GLN A 56 -8.02 -7.03 11.30
CA GLN A 56 -8.50 -8.28 10.74
C GLN A 56 -7.70 -8.69 9.49
N PHE A 57 -7.35 -7.74 8.62
CA PHE A 57 -6.44 -7.97 7.50
C PHE A 57 -5.12 -8.57 7.98
N ILE A 58 -4.44 -7.98 8.98
CA ILE A 58 -3.16 -8.49 9.50
C ILE A 58 -3.31 -9.92 10.03
N LYS A 59 -4.36 -10.16 10.82
CA LYS A 59 -4.62 -11.46 11.44
C LYS A 59 -4.71 -12.57 10.41
N ILE A 60 -5.42 -12.35 9.31
CA ILE A 60 -5.56 -13.33 8.23
C ILE A 60 -4.31 -13.35 7.34
N PHE A 61 -3.73 -12.19 7.02
CA PHE A 61 -2.57 -12.08 6.14
C PHE A 61 -1.38 -12.88 6.68
N LYS A 62 -1.13 -12.85 7.99
CA LYS A 62 -0.09 -13.65 8.64
C LYS A 62 -0.27 -15.16 8.47
N GLN A 63 -1.49 -15.65 8.27
CA GLN A 63 -1.76 -17.08 8.05
C GLN A 63 -1.23 -17.57 6.70
N ALA A 64 -1.11 -16.68 5.71
CA ALA A 64 -0.45 -16.99 4.44
C ALA A 64 1.08 -17.18 4.63
N PHE A 65 1.65 -16.69 5.73
CA PHE A 65 3.09 -16.63 5.98
C PHE A 65 3.46 -17.20 7.37
N PRO A 66 3.20 -18.49 7.65
CA PRO A 66 3.40 -19.08 8.98
C PRO A 66 4.87 -19.11 9.41
N ALA A 67 5.80 -19.14 8.45
CA ALA A 67 7.25 -19.06 8.70
C ALA A 67 7.78 -17.60 8.71
N GLY A 68 6.89 -16.60 8.80
CA GLY A 68 7.23 -15.19 8.66
C GLY A 68 7.45 -14.75 7.21
N LYS A 69 8.16 -13.64 7.02
CA LYS A 69 8.43 -12.97 5.72
C LYS A 69 7.23 -12.22 5.10
N CYS A 70 6.20 -11.94 5.89
CA CYS A 70 5.12 -10.99 5.57
C CYS A 70 5.52 -9.56 5.95
N GLY A 71 6.56 -9.02 5.31
CA GLY A 71 7.02 -7.65 5.62
C GLY A 71 5.98 -6.58 5.29
N ILE A 72 6.02 -5.46 6.00
CA ILE A 72 5.09 -4.33 5.78
C ILE A 72 5.07 -3.87 4.33
N GLY A 73 6.22 -3.84 3.64
CA GLY A 73 6.25 -3.37 2.25
C GLY A 73 5.43 -4.19 1.27
N ILE A 74 5.22 -5.49 1.54
CA ILE A 74 4.35 -6.35 0.72
C ILE A 74 2.89 -6.08 1.07
N ALA A 75 2.58 -6.06 2.37
CA ALA A 75 1.22 -5.82 2.86
C ALA A 75 0.70 -4.44 2.43
N SER A 76 1.50 -3.39 2.64
CA SER A 76 1.15 -2.01 2.26
C SER A 76 0.94 -1.86 0.76
N ARG A 77 1.70 -2.59 -0.07
CA ARG A 77 1.52 -2.58 -1.53
C ARG A 77 0.17 -3.20 -1.93
N LEU A 78 -0.18 -4.35 -1.37
CA LEU A 78 -1.49 -4.98 -1.61
C LEU A 78 -2.65 -4.08 -1.16
N LEU A 79 -2.48 -3.41 -0.02
CA LEU A 79 -3.47 -2.48 0.52
C LEU A 79 -3.61 -1.24 -0.36
N ALA A 80 -2.51 -0.64 -0.80
CA ALA A 80 -2.49 0.51 -1.71
C ALA A 80 -3.11 0.16 -3.07
N MET A 81 -2.89 -1.05 -3.60
CA MET A 81 -3.56 -1.52 -4.81
C MET A 81 -5.08 -1.65 -4.63
N LYS A 82 -5.55 -2.05 -3.45
CA LYS A 82 -6.99 -2.22 -3.19
C LYS A 82 -7.70 -0.92 -2.83
N ARG A 83 -7.07 -0.05 -2.05
CA ARG A 83 -7.60 1.21 -1.53
C ARG A 83 -6.53 2.31 -1.58
N PRO A 84 -6.22 2.83 -2.79
CA PRO A 84 -5.19 3.85 -2.98
C PRO A 84 -5.55 5.21 -2.39
N ASP A 85 -6.80 5.40 -1.95
CA ASP A 85 -7.30 6.55 -1.20
C ASP A 85 -7.06 6.45 0.32
N TYR A 86 -6.63 5.29 0.83
CA TYR A 86 -6.34 5.07 2.26
C TYR A 86 -4.91 4.64 2.54
N PHE A 87 -4.27 3.89 1.64
CA PHE A 87 -3.00 3.24 1.94
C PHE A 87 -1.88 3.72 1.03
N VAL A 88 -0.70 3.89 1.62
CA VAL A 88 0.55 4.20 0.94
C VAL A 88 1.43 2.94 0.92
N CYS A 89 2.06 2.63 -0.20
CA CYS A 89 3.06 1.55 -0.21
C CYS A 89 4.31 2.02 0.54
N LEU A 90 4.75 1.32 1.59
CA LEU A 90 5.96 1.68 2.33
C LEU A 90 7.14 0.81 1.87
N ASP A 91 8.15 1.41 1.26
CA ASP A 91 9.32 0.68 0.76
C ASP A 91 10.63 1.17 1.41
N GLY A 92 11.77 0.85 0.81
CA GLY A 92 13.08 1.28 1.32
C GLY A 92 13.49 2.68 0.87
N GLN A 93 12.84 3.23 -0.15
CA GLN A 93 13.21 4.46 -0.85
C GLN A 93 12.36 5.63 -0.37
N ASN A 94 11.10 5.39 -0.02
CA ASN A 94 10.23 6.42 0.53
C ASN A 94 10.28 6.54 2.05
N ARG A 95 10.62 5.44 2.75
CA ARG A 95 10.50 5.34 4.21
C ARG A 95 11.33 6.36 4.99
N PRO A 96 12.61 6.63 4.65
CA PRO A 96 13.40 7.58 5.43
C PRO A 96 12.80 8.98 5.43
N ALA A 97 12.35 9.46 4.27
CA ALA A 97 11.77 10.79 4.10
C ALA A 97 10.37 10.87 4.73
N LEU A 98 9.51 9.87 4.47
CA LEU A 98 8.16 9.80 5.04
C LEU A 98 8.22 9.78 6.57
N CYS A 99 9.04 8.91 7.17
CA CYS A 99 9.12 8.82 8.62
C CYS A 99 9.70 10.10 9.25
N LYS A 100 10.65 10.77 8.59
CA LYS A 100 11.20 12.05 9.04
C LYS A 100 10.12 13.12 9.10
N ASP A 101 9.34 13.29 8.03
CA ASP A 101 8.32 14.33 7.94
C ASP A 101 7.11 14.04 8.83
N PHE A 102 6.81 12.76 9.06
CA PHE A 102 5.78 12.32 10.01
C PHE A 102 6.26 12.36 11.48
N GLY A 103 7.55 12.64 11.72
CA GLY A 103 8.13 12.67 13.06
C GLY A 103 8.12 11.31 13.77
N ILE A 104 8.28 10.21 13.03
CA ILE A 104 8.16 8.83 13.55
C ILE A 104 9.44 7.99 13.34
N PRO A 105 9.62 6.91 14.12
CA PRO A 105 10.71 5.97 13.90
C PRO A 105 10.61 5.30 12.52
N GLN A 106 11.75 5.04 11.87
CA GLN A 106 11.77 4.30 10.60
C GLN A 106 11.39 2.81 10.75
N LYS A 107 11.46 2.28 11.98
CA LYS A 107 11.06 0.92 12.31
C LYS A 107 9.53 0.83 12.37
N ILE A 108 8.95 0.66 11.19
CA ILE A 108 7.52 0.40 10.99
C ILE A 108 7.34 -1.07 10.60
N ASP A 109 6.49 -1.76 11.34
CA ASP A 109 6.04 -3.13 11.11
C ASP A 109 4.54 -3.16 10.79
N LEU A 110 3.95 -4.36 10.67
CA LEU A 110 2.53 -4.49 10.35
C LEU A 110 1.68 -3.90 11.48
N GLU A 111 2.05 -4.14 12.73
CA GLU A 111 1.27 -3.77 13.91
C GLU A 111 1.21 -2.26 14.10
N THR A 112 2.32 -1.58 13.83
CA THR A 112 2.47 -0.14 14.06
C THR A 112 2.08 0.71 12.85
N TYR A 113 2.01 0.14 11.65
CA TYR A 113 1.78 0.90 10.42
C TYR A 113 0.47 1.71 10.42
N TRP A 114 -0.62 1.15 10.95
CA TRP A 114 -1.89 1.86 10.99
C TRP A 114 -1.83 3.11 11.85
N GLU A 115 -1.48 2.95 13.13
CA GLU A 115 -1.37 4.06 14.08
C GLU A 115 -0.33 5.08 13.60
N GLN A 116 0.82 4.59 13.14
CA GLN A 116 1.93 5.49 12.87
C GLN A 116 1.81 6.24 11.52
N ILE A 117 1.14 5.68 10.53
CA ILE A 117 1.08 6.29 9.18
C ILE A 117 -0.37 6.58 8.79
N ILE A 118 -1.23 5.55 8.76
CA ILE A 118 -2.57 5.69 8.20
C ILE A 118 -3.46 6.59 9.03
N ALA A 119 -3.47 6.43 10.35
CA ALA A 119 -4.27 7.26 11.25
C ALA A 119 -3.88 8.75 11.14
N ARG A 120 -2.57 9.05 11.04
CA ARG A 120 -2.07 10.41 10.82
C ARG A 120 -2.50 11.01 9.49
N ILE A 121 -2.52 10.21 8.42
CA ILE A 121 -2.99 10.64 7.11
C ILE A 121 -4.48 10.95 7.16
N ILE A 122 -5.29 10.06 7.73
CA ILE A 122 -6.75 10.24 7.83
C ILE A 122 -7.11 11.47 8.67
N ASP A 123 -6.34 11.76 9.72
CA ASP A 123 -6.53 12.94 10.59
C ASP A 123 -6.10 14.27 9.92
N SER A 124 -5.45 14.21 8.76
CA SER A 124 -5.00 15.41 8.05
C SER A 124 -6.15 16.17 7.35
N VAL A 125 -6.04 17.50 7.33
CA VAL A 125 -6.96 18.38 6.58
C VAL A 125 -6.95 18.05 5.08
N TRP A 126 -5.80 17.63 4.55
CA TRP A 126 -5.67 17.24 3.15
C TRP A 126 -6.51 16.00 2.81
N TRP A 127 -6.51 14.97 3.67
CA TRP A 127 -7.28 13.76 3.41
C TRP A 127 -8.79 13.98 3.46
N SER A 128 -9.26 14.90 4.31
CA SER A 128 -10.68 15.27 4.45
C SER A 128 -11.20 16.23 3.36
N SER A 129 -10.35 16.62 2.40
CA SER A 129 -10.74 17.44 1.25
C SER A 129 -11.87 16.80 0.44
N SER A 130 -12.83 17.63 0.00
CA SER A 130 -13.96 17.18 -0.82
C SER A 130 -13.49 16.67 -2.19
N CYS A 131 -14.16 15.64 -2.70
CA CYS A 131 -13.91 15.14 -4.05
C CYS A 131 -14.25 16.23 -5.09
N PRO A 132 -13.43 16.42 -6.13
CA PRO A 132 -13.76 17.32 -7.23
C PRO A 132 -15.04 16.87 -7.97
N ASP A 133 -16.08 17.72 -7.96
CA ASP A 133 -17.39 17.42 -8.56
C ASP A 133 -17.51 17.85 -10.04
N ASP A 134 -16.58 18.65 -10.56
CA ASP A 134 -16.62 19.10 -11.96
C ASP A 134 -16.24 17.95 -12.91
N SER A 135 -17.16 17.60 -13.81
CA SER A 135 -16.97 16.57 -14.83
C SER A 135 -15.83 16.86 -15.82
N ARG A 136 -15.35 18.10 -15.87
CA ARG A 136 -14.20 18.54 -16.68
C ARG A 136 -12.85 18.36 -15.97
N LYS A 137 -12.83 18.03 -14.68
CA LYS A 137 -11.62 17.85 -13.85
C LYS A 137 -11.34 16.36 -13.58
N LYS A 138 -11.26 15.57 -14.65
CA LYS A 138 -11.12 14.10 -14.55
C LYS A 138 -9.81 13.70 -13.87
N GLU A 139 -8.74 14.41 -14.17
CA GLU A 139 -7.39 14.16 -13.65
C GLU A 139 -7.34 14.46 -12.14
N GLU A 140 -7.93 15.57 -11.70
CA GLU A 140 -8.03 15.90 -10.27
C GLU A 140 -8.83 14.83 -9.51
N LYS A 141 -9.93 14.34 -10.10
CA LYS A 141 -10.73 13.26 -9.50
C LYS A 141 -9.96 11.94 -9.43
N GLN A 142 -9.17 11.61 -10.45
CA GLN A 142 -8.30 10.42 -10.43
C GLN A 142 -7.22 10.55 -9.35
N ALA A 143 -6.56 11.71 -9.26
CA ALA A 143 -5.61 12.00 -8.20
C ALA A 143 -6.27 11.91 -6.81
N TRP A 144 -7.49 12.44 -6.65
CA TRP A 144 -8.24 12.33 -5.40
C TRP A 144 -8.55 10.87 -5.01
N ASN A 145 -8.93 10.03 -5.99
CA ASN A 145 -9.19 8.60 -5.76
C ASN A 145 -7.92 7.80 -5.43
N GLY A 146 -6.74 8.27 -5.86
CA GLY A 146 -5.45 7.64 -5.59
C GLY A 146 -4.58 8.39 -4.58
N ARG A 147 -5.16 9.35 -3.85
CA ARG A 147 -4.41 10.42 -3.19
C ARG A 147 -3.36 9.92 -2.21
N VAL A 148 -3.65 8.85 -1.46
CA VAL A 148 -2.72 8.33 -0.45
C VAL A 148 -1.63 7.47 -1.08
N ALA A 149 -1.93 6.69 -2.12
CA ALA A 149 -0.92 5.93 -2.84
C ALA A 149 0.14 6.85 -3.48
N MET A 150 -0.23 8.07 -3.90
CA MET A 150 0.71 9.05 -4.45
C MET A 150 1.79 9.50 -3.44
N ILE A 151 1.55 9.37 -2.13
CA ILE A 151 2.55 9.68 -1.10
C ILE A 151 3.83 8.87 -1.31
N ASP A 152 3.72 7.65 -1.83
CA ASP A 152 4.86 6.79 -2.19
C ASP A 152 5.83 7.54 -3.13
N ALA A 153 5.29 8.11 -4.22
CA ALA A 153 6.06 8.86 -5.20
C ALA A 153 6.60 10.19 -4.66
N ILE A 154 5.83 10.87 -3.80
CA ILE A 154 6.24 12.16 -3.20
C ILE A 154 7.48 11.98 -2.31
N PHE A 155 7.53 10.89 -1.54
CA PHE A 155 8.62 10.64 -0.61
C PHE A 155 9.75 9.79 -1.18
N TYR A 156 9.62 9.32 -2.44
CA TYR A 156 10.61 8.47 -3.08
C TYR A 156 11.98 9.16 -3.21
N GLN A 157 13.03 8.50 -2.73
CA GLN A 157 14.42 8.95 -2.90
C GLN A 157 15.19 7.96 -3.77
N LEU A 158 15.70 8.45 -4.91
CA LEU A 158 16.66 7.73 -5.74
C LEU A 158 17.91 7.42 -4.92
N LYS A 159 18.41 6.19 -5.00
CA LYS A 159 19.73 5.86 -4.47
C LYS A 159 20.78 6.40 -5.44
N GLU A 160 21.62 7.30 -4.97
CA GLU A 160 22.88 7.67 -5.62
C GLU A 160 23.86 6.49 -5.64
#